data_AF-A0A7C0ZBV4-F1
#
_entry.id   AF-A0A7C0ZBV4-F1
#
_cell.length_a   1.000
_cell.length_b   1.000
_cell.length_c   1.000
_cell.angle_alpha   90.00
_cell.angle_beta   90.00
_cell.angle_gamma   90.00
#
_symmetry.space_group_name_H-M   'P 1'
#
loop_
_entity.id
_entity.type
_entity.pdbx_description
1 polymer ?
#
loop_
_entity_poly.entity_id
_entity_poly.type
_entity_poly.pdbx_seq_one_letter_code
_entity_poly.pdbx_strand_id
1 'polypeptide(L)'
;LSEALRLEAYQIRVGAAKVIPTEFGIKEGMGPGGITAIVVDVKGDKAAYVTIDGNNMVSNLRDEILSRLRRMGVDGGEVMTTDTHIVNGVVMVDRGYYPVGEAMDRERLFWYIEKAVRDALGNMEPVSVLWCVEVVPEVRVIGEKQIEDFSLVIDAVFQRTKRTAAVIIPSFAAILTAILALL
;
A
#
# COMPACT_ATOMS: atom_id res chain seq x y z
N LEU A 1 26.06 -9.80 1.81
CA LEU A 1 26.72 -8.88 2.76
C LEU A 1 28.23 -8.78 2.52
N SER A 2 28.94 -9.91 2.44
CA SER A 2 30.40 -9.98 2.19
C SER A 2 30.87 -9.31 0.89
N GLU A 3 30.07 -9.34 -0.18
CA GLU A 3 30.36 -8.59 -1.42
C GLU A 3 30.10 -7.09 -1.27
N ALA A 4 29.03 -6.69 -0.59
CA ALA A 4 28.69 -5.28 -0.36
C ALA A 4 29.72 -4.56 0.54
N LEU A 5 30.31 -5.26 1.51
CA LEU A 5 31.36 -4.74 2.38
C LEU A 5 32.69 -4.46 1.66
N ARG A 6 32.86 -4.96 0.42
CA ARG A 6 34.05 -4.70 -0.41
C ARG A 6 33.89 -3.48 -1.33
N LEU A 7 32.70 -2.89 -1.37
CA LEU A 7 32.42 -1.71 -2.17
C LEU A 7 32.78 -0.44 -1.39
N GLU A 8 33.15 0.61 -2.12
CA GLU A 8 33.38 1.93 -1.54
C GLU A 8 32.05 2.48 -0.98
N ALA A 9 32.07 2.88 0.28
CA ALA A 9 30.91 3.50 0.92
C ALA A 9 30.85 4.98 0.52
N TYR A 10 29.77 5.37 -0.15
CA TYR A 10 29.51 6.77 -0.48
C TYR A 10 28.75 7.46 0.65
N GLN A 11 29.00 8.76 0.82
CA GLN A 11 28.21 9.59 1.73
C GLN A 11 26.75 9.61 1.25
N ILE A 12 25.84 9.16 2.10
CA ILE A 12 24.40 9.23 1.84
C ILE A 12 23.93 10.62 2.26
N ARG A 13 23.08 11.23 1.44
CA ARG A 13 22.29 12.39 1.83
C ARG A 13 20.81 12.02 1.83
N VAL A 14 20.07 12.52 2.81
CA VAL A 14 18.63 12.31 2.92
C VAL A 14 17.94 13.63 3.19
N GLY A 15 16.78 13.80 2.57
CA GLY A 15 15.86 14.89 2.81
C GLY A 15 14.47 14.32 3.03
N ALA A 16 13.68 14.99 3.86
CA ALA A 16 12.36 14.51 4.22
C ALA A 16 11.39 15.68 4.41
N ALA A 17 10.17 15.54 3.93
CA ALA A 17 9.14 16.54 4.11
C ALA A 17 7.76 15.90 4.22
N LYS A 18 6.86 16.63 4.88
CA LYS A 18 5.47 16.25 5.05
C LYS A 18 4.58 17.40 4.62
N VAL A 19 3.53 17.09 3.88
CA VAL A 19 2.52 18.04 3.44
C VAL A 19 1.15 17.48 3.78
N ILE A 20 0.31 18.30 4.40
CA ILE A 20 -1.08 17.94 4.73
C ILE A 20 -1.98 18.79 3.83
N PRO A 21 -2.60 18.21 2.78
CA PRO A 21 -3.58 18.89 1.96
C PRO A 21 -4.77 19.39 2.80
N THR A 22 -5.30 20.56 2.47
CA THR A 22 -6.41 21.16 3.22
C THR A 22 -7.78 20.65 2.79
N GLU A 23 -7.87 20.19 1.54
CA GLU A 23 -9.09 19.77 0.85
C GLU A 23 -9.29 18.26 0.83
N PHE A 24 -8.28 17.46 1.19
CA PHE A 24 -8.37 16.00 1.24
C PHE A 24 -8.38 15.54 2.68
N GLY A 25 -9.57 15.21 3.18
CA GLY A 25 -9.76 14.60 4.48
C GLY A 25 -10.15 13.13 4.36
N ILE A 26 -10.60 12.59 5.50
CA ILE A 26 -11.02 11.20 5.63
C ILE A 26 -12.15 10.82 4.67
N LYS A 27 -13.01 11.79 4.30
CA LYS A 27 -14.12 11.58 3.38
C LYS A 27 -13.66 11.47 1.93
N GLU A 28 -12.51 12.05 1.59
CA GLU A 28 -11.90 11.98 0.26
C GLU A 28 -10.91 10.80 0.16
N GLY A 29 -10.67 10.09 1.26
CA GLY A 29 -9.77 8.93 1.31
C GLY A 29 -8.36 9.22 1.83
N MET A 30 -8.13 10.39 2.44
CA MET A 30 -6.83 10.76 3.04
C MET A 30 -6.92 10.87 4.56
N GLY A 31 -6.01 10.19 5.26
CA GLY A 31 -5.84 10.32 6.70
C GLY A 31 -5.10 11.61 7.11
N PRO A 32 -5.09 11.93 8.41
CA PRO A 32 -4.46 13.16 8.94
C PRO A 32 -2.92 13.19 8.78
N GLY A 33 -2.32 12.06 8.41
CA GLY A 33 -0.92 11.94 8.04
C GLY A 33 -0.57 12.59 6.70
N GLY A 34 -1.54 12.87 5.83
CA GLY A 34 -1.28 13.55 4.56
C GLY A 34 -0.26 12.81 3.68
N ILE A 35 0.67 13.54 3.08
CA ILE A 35 1.70 13.01 2.18
C ILE A 35 3.07 13.24 2.81
N THR A 36 3.87 12.19 2.91
CA THR A 36 5.26 12.24 3.39
C THR A 36 6.19 11.79 2.27
N ALA A 37 7.28 12.51 2.04
CA ALA A 37 8.30 12.15 1.08
C ALA A 37 9.66 12.05 1.79
N ILE A 38 10.41 10.99 1.48
CA ILE A 38 11.82 10.83 1.81
C ILE A 38 12.57 10.70 0.50
N VAL A 39 13.62 11.50 0.32
CA VAL A 39 14.52 11.39 -0.84
C VAL A 39 15.89 11.00 -0.36
N VAL A 40 16.44 9.95 -0.95
CA VAL A 40 17.79 9.44 -0.69
C VAL A 40 18.65 9.74 -1.90
N ASP A 41 19.81 10.35 -1.68
CA ASP A 41 20.82 10.63 -2.71
C ASP A 41 22.10 9.87 -2.37
N VAL A 42 22.54 9.04 -3.32
CA VAL A 42 23.83 8.36 -3.28
C VAL A 42 24.59 8.73 -4.55
N LYS A 43 25.63 9.54 -4.42
CA LYS A 43 26.50 9.94 -5.55
C LYS A 43 25.74 10.63 -6.72
N GLY A 44 24.65 11.32 -6.42
CA GLY A 44 23.81 12.02 -7.41
C GLY A 44 22.59 11.21 -7.87
N ASP A 45 22.57 9.90 -7.64
CA ASP A 45 21.43 9.03 -7.94
C ASP A 45 20.38 9.18 -6.83
N LYS A 46 19.21 9.73 -7.19
CA LYS A 46 18.15 10.10 -6.25
C LYS A 46 16.98 9.13 -6.31
N ALA A 47 16.62 8.56 -5.17
CA ALA A 47 15.43 7.73 -5.02
C ALA A 47 14.42 8.43 -4.09
N ALA A 48 13.16 8.57 -4.53
CA ALA A 48 12.09 9.13 -3.71
C ALA A 48 11.12 8.05 -3.21
N TYR A 49 10.87 8.04 -1.91
CA TYR A 49 9.85 7.20 -1.26
C TYR A 49 8.73 8.11 -0.79
N VAL A 50 7.57 7.98 -1.42
CA VAL A 50 6.39 8.78 -1.08
C VAL A 50 5.36 7.89 -0.40
N THR A 51 4.93 8.29 0.78
CA THR A 51 3.86 7.62 1.53
C THR A 51 2.67 8.56 1.63
N ILE A 52 1.50 8.08 1.20
CA ILE A 52 0.23 8.80 1.29
C ILE A 52 -0.62 8.15 2.38
N ASP A 53 -1.05 8.92 3.37
CA ASP A 53 -1.90 8.40 4.45
C ASP A 53 -3.29 8.10 3.90
N GLY A 54 -3.57 6.82 3.68
CA GLY A 54 -4.75 6.31 3.00
C GLY A 54 -4.70 4.78 3.00
N ASN A 55 -5.76 4.14 2.53
CA ASN A 55 -5.83 2.67 2.51
C ASN A 55 -5.17 2.10 1.23
N ASN A 56 -5.84 2.28 0.10
CA ASN A 56 -5.36 1.88 -1.23
C ASN A 56 -5.22 3.09 -2.14
N MET A 57 -4.67 2.89 -3.34
CA MET A 57 -4.65 3.89 -4.41
C MET A 57 -5.31 3.35 -5.68
N VAL A 58 -5.85 4.24 -6.51
CA VAL A 58 -6.40 3.84 -7.81
C VAL A 58 -5.29 3.29 -8.72
N SER A 59 -5.65 2.35 -9.59
CA SER A 59 -4.71 1.74 -10.53
C SER A 59 -4.01 2.79 -11.39
N ASN A 60 -2.74 2.54 -11.73
CA ASN A 60 -1.85 3.41 -12.51
C ASN A 60 -1.46 4.76 -11.87
N LEU A 61 -2.11 5.19 -10.78
CA LEU A 61 -1.74 6.43 -10.10
C LEU A 61 -0.28 6.42 -9.63
N ARG A 62 0.17 5.29 -9.09
CA ARG A 62 1.57 5.05 -8.71
C ARG A 62 2.55 5.39 -9.83
N ASP A 63 2.34 4.80 -11.01
CA ASP A 63 3.26 4.92 -12.14
C ASP A 63 3.22 6.32 -12.74
N GLU A 64 2.05 6.96 -12.73
CA GLU A 64 1.90 8.36 -13.10
C GLU A 64 2.70 9.27 -12.15
N ILE A 65 2.60 9.08 -10.83
CA ILE A 65 3.36 9.84 -9.83
C ILE A 65 4.86 9.67 -10.09
N LEU A 66 5.35 8.42 -10.17
CA LEU A 66 6.77 8.14 -10.42
C LEU A 66 7.27 8.79 -11.72
N SER A 67 6.45 8.76 -12.78
CA SER A 67 6.77 9.42 -14.05
C SER A 67 6.89 10.94 -13.91
N ARG A 68 6.07 11.57 -13.07
CA ARG A 68 6.20 13.01 -12.77
C ARG A 68 7.46 13.31 -11.96
N LEU A 69 7.76 12.51 -10.94
CA LEU A 69 8.95 12.68 -10.11
C LEU A 69 10.25 12.55 -10.92
N ARG A 70 10.28 11.68 -11.94
CA ARG A 70 11.42 11.61 -12.89
C ARG A 70 11.73 12.95 -13.55
N ARG A 71 10.72 13.74 -13.89
CA ARG A 71 10.89 15.07 -14.48
C ARG A 71 11.44 16.10 -13.49
N MET A 72 11.41 15.80 -12.19
CA MET A 72 12.01 16.61 -11.12
C MET A 72 13.46 16.21 -10.80
N GLY A 73 14.06 15.30 -11.59
CA GLY A 73 15.41 14.80 -11.37
C GLY A 73 15.50 13.66 -10.35
N VAL A 74 14.39 13.00 -10.03
CA VAL A 74 14.39 11.78 -9.22
C VAL A 74 14.56 10.56 -10.13
N ASP A 75 15.62 9.79 -9.93
CA ASP A 75 16.03 8.71 -10.83
C ASP A 75 15.21 7.42 -10.63
N GLY A 76 14.74 7.18 -9.41
CA GLY A 76 13.91 6.03 -9.05
C GLY A 76 13.07 6.27 -7.80
N GLY A 77 12.30 5.27 -7.36
CA GLY A 77 11.48 5.44 -6.17
C GLY A 77 10.29 4.51 -6.07
N GLU A 78 9.50 4.74 -5.04
CA GLU A 78 8.29 3.99 -4.74
C GLU A 78 7.22 4.90 -4.14
N VAL A 79 5.95 4.59 -4.42
CA VAL A 79 4.79 5.29 -3.86
C VAL A 79 3.90 4.29 -3.15
N MET A 80 3.60 4.56 -1.89
CA MET A 80 2.92 3.64 -0.97
C MET A 80 1.77 4.33 -0.25
N THR A 81 0.85 3.53 0.27
CA THR A 81 -0.16 3.96 1.23
C THR A 81 0.17 3.41 2.63
N THR A 82 -0.31 4.09 3.68
CA THR A 82 -0.04 3.70 5.08
C THR A 82 -0.92 2.57 5.60
N ASP A 83 -2.13 2.45 5.05
CA ASP A 83 -3.21 1.59 5.55
C ASP A 83 -3.42 1.68 7.07
N THR A 84 -3.53 2.91 7.60
CA THR A 84 -3.85 3.13 9.02
C THR A 84 -5.29 2.76 9.41
N HIS A 85 -6.11 2.31 8.44
CA HIS A 85 -7.55 2.05 8.55
C HIS A 85 -8.43 3.23 9.03
N ILE A 86 -7.88 4.42 9.25
CA ILE A 86 -8.63 5.60 9.72
C ILE A 86 -9.72 6.02 8.73
N VAL A 87 -9.51 5.78 7.43
CA VAL A 87 -10.46 6.15 6.37
C VAL A 87 -11.57 5.11 6.15
N ASN A 88 -11.49 3.93 6.78
CA ASN A 88 -12.37 2.81 6.50
C ASN A 88 -13.75 2.97 7.17
N GLY A 89 -14.82 2.67 6.42
CA GLY A 89 -16.21 2.72 6.91
C GLY A 89 -16.77 4.15 7.09
N VAL A 90 -16.11 5.15 6.52
CA VAL A 90 -16.45 6.58 6.70
C VAL A 90 -17.46 7.07 5.66
N VAL A 91 -17.56 6.41 4.51
CA VAL A 91 -18.44 6.81 3.39
C VAL A 91 -19.28 5.65 2.88
N MET A 92 -20.49 5.94 2.39
CA MET A 92 -21.44 4.93 1.88
C MET A 92 -21.15 4.55 0.42
N VAL A 93 -19.99 3.93 0.20
CA VAL A 93 -19.63 3.26 -1.06
C VAL A 93 -19.35 1.79 -0.77
N ASP A 94 -19.33 0.92 -1.79
CA ASP A 94 -19.17 -0.52 -1.62
C ASP A 94 -17.94 -0.91 -0.77
N ARG A 95 -16.85 -0.14 -0.88
CA ARG A 95 -15.61 -0.35 -0.10
C ARG A 95 -15.63 0.28 1.29
N GLY A 96 -16.58 1.16 1.59
CA GLY A 96 -16.63 1.96 2.81
C GLY A 96 -15.61 3.11 2.88
N TYR A 97 -14.78 3.29 1.86
CA TYR A 97 -13.78 4.36 1.73
C TYR A 97 -13.44 4.58 0.25
N TYR A 98 -12.89 5.74 -0.08
CA TYR A 98 -12.30 6.01 -1.40
C TYR A 98 -10.80 5.72 -1.38
N PRO A 99 -10.26 4.91 -2.31
CA PRO A 99 -8.82 4.84 -2.54
C PRO A 99 -8.27 6.22 -2.92
N VAL A 100 -7.00 6.45 -2.59
CA VAL A 100 -6.26 7.66 -2.97
C VAL A 100 -6.38 7.88 -4.48
N GLY A 101 -6.88 9.06 -4.85
CA GLY A 101 -7.11 9.47 -6.24
C GLY A 101 -8.49 9.15 -6.82
N GLU A 102 -9.39 8.45 -6.11
CA GLU A 102 -10.75 8.16 -6.60
C GLU A 102 -11.70 9.35 -6.41
N ALA A 103 -11.68 9.98 -5.23
CA ALA A 103 -12.53 11.13 -4.88
C ALA A 103 -11.73 12.43 -4.68
N MET A 104 -10.57 12.55 -5.33
CA MET A 104 -9.65 13.69 -5.21
C MET A 104 -9.44 14.36 -6.57
N ASP A 105 -9.20 15.67 -6.58
CA ASP A 105 -8.66 16.35 -7.76
C ASP A 105 -7.24 15.85 -8.01
N ARG A 106 -7.02 15.19 -9.16
CA ARG A 106 -5.75 14.53 -9.48
C ARG A 106 -4.60 15.52 -9.67
N GLU A 107 -4.83 16.67 -10.28
CA GLU A 107 -3.75 17.66 -10.46
C GLU A 107 -3.38 18.33 -9.14
N ARG A 108 -4.35 18.56 -8.25
CA ARG A 108 -4.07 19.00 -6.88
C ARG A 108 -3.27 17.95 -6.11
N LEU A 109 -3.65 16.68 -6.20
CA LEU A 109 -2.91 15.59 -5.57
C LEU A 109 -1.46 15.53 -6.08
N PHE A 110 -1.25 15.59 -7.40
CA PHE A 110 0.09 15.65 -7.98
C PHE A 110 0.87 16.86 -7.48
N TRP A 111 0.26 18.03 -7.43
CA TRP A 111 0.91 19.24 -6.92
C TRP A 111 1.39 19.07 -5.48
N TYR A 112 0.58 18.48 -4.60
CA TYR A 112 0.96 18.23 -3.20
C TYR A 112 2.10 17.21 -3.08
N ILE A 113 2.09 16.16 -3.90
CA ILE A 113 3.15 15.15 -3.93
C ILE A 113 4.46 15.76 -4.43
N GLU A 114 4.42 16.48 -5.55
CA GLU A 114 5.59 17.19 -6.10
C GLU A 114 6.10 18.23 -5.11
N LYS A 115 5.21 18.91 -4.37
CA LYS A 115 5.60 19.83 -3.30
C LYS A 115 6.35 19.09 -2.18
N ALA A 116 5.83 17.97 -1.69
CA ALA A 116 6.50 17.18 -0.65
C ALA A 116 7.90 16.73 -1.11
N VAL A 117 8.01 16.23 -2.34
CA VAL A 117 9.31 15.79 -2.89
C VAL A 117 10.26 16.98 -3.10
N ARG A 118 9.76 18.14 -3.56
CA ARG A 118 10.57 19.35 -3.72
C ARG A 118 11.08 19.88 -2.38
N ASP A 119 10.23 19.90 -1.36
CA ASP A 119 10.59 20.34 -0.01
C ASP A 119 11.63 19.38 0.59
N ALA A 120 11.50 18.05 0.35
CA ALA A 120 12.51 17.05 0.73
C ALA A 120 13.85 17.23 -0.02
N LEU A 121 13.82 17.48 -1.33
CA LEU A 121 15.02 17.81 -2.10
C LEU A 121 15.71 19.09 -1.60
N GLY A 122 14.93 20.05 -1.11
CA GLY A 122 15.42 21.33 -0.59
C GLY A 122 16.12 21.23 0.77
N ASN A 123 15.90 20.16 1.55
CA ASN A 123 16.48 19.98 2.88
C ASN A 123 17.42 18.78 3.01
N MET A 124 18.02 18.34 1.90
CA MET A 124 18.96 17.22 1.87
C MET A 124 20.22 17.47 2.71
N GLU A 125 20.47 16.61 3.69
CA GLU A 125 21.66 16.68 4.54
C GLU A 125 22.45 15.36 4.53
N PRO A 126 23.78 15.37 4.77
CA PRO A 126 24.55 14.15 4.96
C PRO A 126 24.06 13.37 6.20
N VAL A 127 23.79 12.08 6.06
CA VAL A 127 23.29 11.23 7.15
C VAL A 127 24.16 10.02 7.39
N SER A 128 24.05 9.45 8.59
CA SER A 128 24.53 8.10 8.93
C SER A 128 23.33 7.19 9.14
N VAL A 129 23.41 5.94 8.67
CA VAL A 129 22.32 4.97 8.77
C VAL A 129 22.63 3.96 9.87
N LEU A 130 21.68 3.74 10.78
CA LEU A 130 21.72 2.69 11.80
C LEU A 130 20.44 1.86 11.67
N TRP A 131 20.58 0.54 11.80
CA TRP A 131 19.44 -0.36 11.96
C TRP A 131 19.71 -1.27 13.16
N CYS A 132 18.66 -1.56 13.92
CA CYS A 132 18.69 -2.54 15.00
C CYS A 132 17.47 -3.45 14.91
N VAL A 133 17.61 -4.65 15.46
CA VAL A 133 16.50 -5.59 15.64
C VAL A 133 16.40 -5.85 17.13
N GLU A 134 15.25 -5.53 17.69
CA GLU A 134 14.96 -5.72 19.10
C GLU A 134 13.90 -6.81 19.25
N VAL A 135 14.14 -7.72 20.19
CA VAL A 135 13.14 -8.73 20.57
C VAL A 135 12.29 -8.10 21.66
N VAL A 136 10.99 -7.92 21.40
CA VAL A 136 10.03 -7.45 22.41
C VAL A 136 9.44 -8.68 23.11
N PRO A 137 9.86 -9.00 24.35
CA PRO A 137 9.33 -10.17 25.05
C PRO A 137 7.87 -9.94 25.45
N GLU A 138 7.16 -11.03 25.74
CA GLU A 138 5.79 -11.02 26.29
C GLU A 138 4.69 -10.44 25.38
N VAL A 139 4.97 -10.13 24.13
CA VAL A 139 3.94 -9.81 23.12
C VAL A 139 3.42 -11.11 22.50
N ARG A 140 2.14 -11.39 22.68
CA ARG A 140 1.48 -12.53 22.01
C ARG A 140 1.05 -12.09 20.62
N VAL A 141 1.73 -12.63 19.61
CA VAL A 141 1.33 -12.52 18.20
C VAL A 141 0.83 -13.87 17.70
N ILE A 142 0.04 -13.87 16.63
CA ILE A 142 -0.26 -15.11 15.89
C ILE A 142 1.05 -15.55 15.24
N GLY A 143 1.58 -16.68 15.68
CA GLY A 143 2.82 -17.23 15.14
C GLY A 143 2.59 -17.94 13.81
N GLU A 144 3.70 -18.22 13.11
CA GLU A 144 3.72 -18.94 11.83
C GLU A 144 2.88 -20.21 11.87
N LYS A 145 3.05 -21.04 12.91
CA LYS A 145 2.29 -22.29 13.08
C LYS A 145 0.78 -22.07 13.12
N GLN A 146 0.29 -21.04 13.83
CA GLN A 146 -1.14 -20.76 13.89
C GLN A 146 -1.68 -20.31 12.52
N ILE A 147 -0.87 -19.59 11.73
CA ILE A 147 -1.22 -19.19 10.36
C ILE A 147 -1.26 -20.43 9.44
N GLU A 148 -0.31 -21.35 9.58
CA GLU A 148 -0.29 -22.62 8.86
C GLU A 148 -1.50 -23.48 9.19
N ASP A 149 -1.79 -23.68 10.48
CA ASP A 149 -2.93 -24.46 10.94
C ASP A 149 -4.25 -23.87 10.41
N PHE A 150 -4.39 -22.54 10.42
CA PHE A 150 -5.55 -21.85 9.88
C PHE A 150 -5.69 -22.07 8.36
N SER A 151 -4.58 -22.01 7.62
CA SER A 151 -4.55 -22.24 6.18
C SER A 151 -4.97 -23.67 5.83
N LEU A 152 -4.49 -24.67 6.59
CA LEU A 152 -4.88 -26.07 6.43
C LEU A 152 -6.38 -26.30 6.65
N VAL A 153 -6.97 -25.63 7.64
CA VAL A 153 -8.42 -25.69 7.89
C VAL A 153 -9.20 -25.09 6.73
N ILE A 154 -8.78 -23.94 6.22
CA ILE A 154 -9.41 -23.30 5.04
C ILE A 154 -9.37 -24.24 3.84
N ASP A 155 -8.23 -24.86 3.55
CA ASP A 155 -8.07 -25.79 2.44
C ASP A 155 -8.98 -27.02 2.59
N ALA A 156 -9.03 -27.61 3.78
CA ALA A 156 -9.89 -28.75 4.07
C ALA A 156 -11.38 -28.39 3.87
N VAL A 157 -11.81 -27.23 4.36
CA VAL A 157 -13.18 -26.73 4.19
C VAL A 157 -13.48 -26.45 2.71
N PHE A 158 -12.55 -25.85 1.97
CA PHE A 158 -12.72 -25.56 0.55
C PHE A 158 -12.88 -26.85 -0.28
N GLN A 159 -12.03 -27.85 -0.03
CA GLN A 159 -12.12 -29.15 -0.70
C GLN A 159 -13.43 -29.87 -0.40
N ARG A 160 -13.88 -29.84 0.86
CA ARG A 160 -15.15 -30.46 1.25
C ARG A 160 -16.34 -29.73 0.64
N THR A 161 -16.32 -28.40 0.62
CA THR A 161 -17.34 -27.57 -0.03
C THR A 161 -17.41 -27.88 -1.52
N LYS A 162 -16.28 -27.96 -2.22
CA LYS A 162 -16.24 -28.29 -3.66
C LYS A 162 -16.84 -29.67 -3.95
N ARG A 163 -16.47 -30.70 -3.18
CA ARG A 163 -17.04 -32.06 -3.34
C ARG A 163 -18.54 -32.07 -3.10
N THR A 164 -19.00 -31.37 -2.06
CA THR A 164 -20.41 -31.30 -1.70
C THR A 164 -21.22 -30.54 -2.76
N ALA A 165 -20.71 -29.40 -3.23
CA ALA A 165 -21.31 -28.61 -4.29
C ALA A 165 -21.43 -29.39 -5.61
N ALA A 166 -20.41 -30.19 -5.95
CA ALA A 166 -20.45 -31.06 -7.13
C ALA A 166 -21.57 -32.11 -7.10
N VAL A 167 -22.10 -32.44 -5.92
CA VAL A 167 -23.26 -33.34 -5.76
C VAL A 167 -24.56 -32.56 -5.67
N ILE A 168 -24.60 -31.52 -4.83
CA ILE A 168 -25.83 -30.76 -4.56
C ILE A 168 -26.30 -29.99 -5.80
N ILE A 169 -25.39 -29.30 -6.51
CA ILE A 169 -25.77 -28.43 -7.64
C ILE A 169 -26.43 -29.23 -8.77
N PRO A 170 -25.86 -30.34 -9.28
CA PRO A 170 -26.52 -31.13 -10.32
C PRO A 170 -27.83 -31.78 -9.85
N SER A 171 -27.88 -32.23 -8.60
CA SER A 171 -29.10 -32.82 -8.02
C SER A 171 -30.23 -31.80 -7.97
N PHE A 172 -29.93 -30.58 -7.52
CA PHE A 172 -30.90 -29.51 -7.45
C PHE A 172 -31.35 -29.06 -8.85
N ALA A 173 -30.42 -28.97 -9.80
CA ALA A 173 -30.73 -28.67 -11.20
C ALA A 173 -31.65 -29.74 -11.82
N ALA A 174 -31.36 -31.02 -11.60
CA ALA A 174 -32.17 -32.13 -12.11
C ALA A 174 -33.61 -32.11 -11.54
N ILE A 175 -33.76 -31.86 -10.23
CA ILE A 175 -35.07 -31.72 -9.59
C ILE A 175 -35.83 -30.53 -10.19
N LEU A 176 -35.17 -29.38 -10.35
CA LEU A 176 -35.79 -28.19 -10.94
C LEU A 176 -36.24 -28.44 -12.38
N THR A 177 -35.42 -29.10 -13.20
CA THR A 177 -35.79 -29.49 -14.57
C THR A 177 -36.98 -30.43 -14.61
N ALA A 178 -37.04 -31.42 -13.69
CA ALA A 178 -38.16 -32.35 -13.61
C ALA A 178 -39.47 -31.64 -13.23
N ILE A 179 -39.44 -30.69 -12.30
CA ILE A 179 -40.61 -29.87 -11.92
C ILE A 179 -41.07 -29.03 -13.12
N LEU A 180 -40.15 -28.36 -13.81
CA LEU A 180 -40.47 -27.55 -14.99
C LEU A 180 -41.05 -28.36 -16.14
N ALA A 181 -40.68 -29.63 -16.28
CA ALA A 181 -41.24 -30.53 -17.30
C ALA A 181 -42.64 -31.07 -16.95
N LEU A 182 -43.05 -30.97 -15.68
CA LEU A 182 -44.37 -31.39 -15.19
C LEU A 182 -45.39 -30.25 -15.14
N LEU A 183 -44.95 -29.00 -15.29
CA LEU A 183 -45.77 -27.79 -15.42
C LEU A 183 -46.10 -27.51 -16.88
#